data_AF-A0A7S6Z1B3-F1
#
_entry.id   AF-A0A7S6Z1B3-F1
#
_cell.length_a   1.000
_cell.length_b   1.000
_cell.length_c   1.000
_cell.angle_alpha   90.00
_cell.angle_beta   90.00
_cell.angle_gamma   90.00
#
_symmetry.space_group_name_H-M   'P 1'
#
loop_
_entity.id
_entity.type
_entity.pdbx_description
1 polymer ?
#
loop_
_entity_poly.entity_id
_entity_poly.type
_entity_poly.pdbx_seq_one_letter_code
_entity_poly.pdbx_strand_id
1 'polypeptide(L)'
;MPSPYVVVPFGDNNTTACGEVRLRIGNARENLQICAGSPIPSGYVITNIDSTPRGCLVGQYYIRQATNGILACGNSPVPPGYVFTWNGQSSVCGNTYGQRRFEIARNGMLVCADSSIPDGYVVTQAYDNNGQTCTFGQRYIQLPTQAIAVCPISPIPAGWRSSGSVSTNSCGNNFPQALILTRN
;
A
#
# COMPACT_ATOMS: atom_id res chain seq x y z
N MET A 1 -19.08 8.06 0.87
CA MET A 1 -19.56 7.18 1.94
C MET A 1 -18.47 7.06 2.99
N PRO A 2 -18.74 7.35 4.28
CA PRO A 2 -17.70 7.28 5.30
C PRO A 2 -17.33 5.83 5.62
N SER A 3 -16.10 5.61 6.09
CA SER A 3 -15.73 4.35 6.73
C SER A 3 -16.68 4.07 7.92
N PRO A 4 -17.13 2.83 8.17
CA PRO A 4 -16.71 1.55 7.57
C PRO A 4 -17.68 0.99 6.50
N TYR A 5 -18.47 1.85 5.86
CA TYR A 5 -19.54 1.40 4.98
C TYR A 5 -19.07 1.04 3.57
N VAL A 6 -19.67 -0.01 3.02
CA VAL A 6 -19.35 -0.58 1.71
C VAL A 6 -20.62 -0.90 0.93
N VAL A 7 -20.50 -0.96 -0.40
CA VAL A 7 -21.58 -1.40 -1.30
C VAL A 7 -21.41 -2.89 -1.56
N VAL A 8 -22.42 -3.69 -1.21
CA VAL A 8 -22.42 -5.14 -1.41
C VAL A 8 -23.59 -5.57 -2.29
N PRO A 9 -23.41 -6.62 -3.10
CA PRO A 9 -24.55 -7.25 -3.77
C PRO A 9 -25.49 -7.88 -2.74
N PHE A 10 -26.79 -7.91 -3.02
CA PHE A 10 -27.82 -8.52 -2.18
C PHE A 10 -28.86 -9.23 -3.03
N GLY A 11 -29.36 -10.38 -2.57
CA GLY A 11 -30.37 -11.17 -3.28
C GLY A 11 -29.79 -12.28 -4.15
N ASP A 12 -30.66 -12.89 -4.95
CA ASP A 12 -30.36 -13.92 -5.93
C ASP A 12 -29.62 -13.32 -7.14
N ASN A 13 -28.30 -13.39 -7.10
CA ASN A 13 -27.42 -12.91 -8.18
C ASN A 13 -27.43 -13.83 -9.42
N ASN A 14 -28.48 -14.63 -9.61
CA ASN A 14 -28.64 -15.54 -10.73
C ASN A 14 -29.27 -14.79 -11.91
N THR A 15 -28.43 -14.35 -12.84
CA THR A 15 -28.78 -13.54 -14.01
C THR A 15 -29.64 -14.27 -15.06
N THR A 16 -30.19 -15.44 -14.76
CA THR A 16 -31.11 -16.19 -15.64
C THR A 16 -32.56 -15.73 -15.52
N ALA A 17 -32.91 -14.93 -14.52
CA ALA A 17 -34.17 -14.21 -14.45
C ALA A 17 -33.88 -12.70 -14.59
N CYS A 18 -34.72 -11.97 -15.34
CA CYS A 18 -34.66 -10.52 -15.46
C CYS A 18 -34.93 -9.84 -14.10
N GLY A 19 -33.95 -9.85 -13.20
CA GLY A 19 -33.97 -9.18 -11.91
C GLY A 19 -33.00 -8.00 -11.91
N GLU A 20 -33.46 -6.84 -11.42
CA GLU A 20 -32.60 -5.67 -11.25
C GLU A 20 -31.44 -5.95 -10.28
N VAL A 21 -30.28 -5.34 -10.53
CA VAL A 21 -29.14 -5.40 -9.61
C VAL A 21 -29.55 -4.80 -8.26
N ARG A 22 -29.59 -5.63 -7.22
CA ARG A 22 -29.91 -5.19 -5.87
C ARG A 22 -28.64 -4.94 -5.08
N LEU A 23 -28.36 -3.65 -4.85
CA LEU A 23 -27.25 -3.20 -4.02
C LEU A 23 -27.75 -2.84 -2.63
N ARG A 24 -26.93 -3.07 -1.63
CA ARG A 24 -27.15 -2.51 -0.28
C ARG A 24 -25.88 -1.93 0.30
N ILE A 25 -26.09 -1.08 1.29
CA ILE A 25 -25.05 -0.56 2.16
C ILE A 25 -24.84 -1.56 3.29
N GLY A 26 -23.61 -2.05 3.43
CA GLY A 26 -23.20 -2.94 4.51
C GLY A 26 -22.06 -2.34 5.32
N ASN A 27 -21.78 -2.96 6.47
CA ASN A 27 -20.54 -2.73 7.21
C ASN A 27 -19.46 -3.68 6.72
N ALA A 28 -18.24 -3.17 6.60
CA ALA A 28 -17.07 -3.98 6.33
C ALA A 28 -16.80 -4.99 7.46
N ARG A 29 -16.34 -6.17 7.05
CA ARG A 29 -15.95 -7.27 7.94
C ARG A 29 -14.94 -8.14 7.21
N GLU A 30 -14.31 -9.05 7.95
CA GLU A 30 -13.31 -9.95 7.38
C GLU A 30 -13.88 -10.80 6.23
N ASN A 31 -13.07 -10.95 5.18
CA ASN A 31 -13.38 -11.75 3.99
C ASN A 31 -14.74 -11.40 3.35
N LEU A 32 -15.00 -10.11 3.19
CA LEU A 32 -16.25 -9.61 2.61
C LEU A 32 -16.10 -9.35 1.11
N GLN A 33 -17.05 -9.84 0.32
CA GLN A 33 -17.21 -9.47 -1.07
C GLN A 33 -17.98 -8.15 -1.18
N ILE A 34 -17.43 -7.19 -1.91
CA ILE A 34 -18.00 -5.86 -2.18
C ILE A 34 -18.03 -5.60 -3.68
N CYS A 35 -18.86 -4.67 -4.14
CA CYS A 35 -18.84 -4.27 -5.54
C CYS A 35 -17.59 -3.46 -5.88
N ALA A 36 -16.98 -3.73 -7.04
CA ALA A 36 -15.91 -2.90 -7.55
C ALA A 36 -16.42 -1.46 -7.75
N GLY A 37 -15.67 -0.48 -7.23
CA GLY A 37 -16.09 0.92 -7.11
C GLY A 37 -16.67 1.31 -5.75
N SER A 38 -16.98 0.35 -4.87
CA SER A 38 -17.20 0.64 -3.46
C SER A 38 -15.92 1.22 -2.83
N PRO A 39 -16.02 2.22 -1.94
CA PRO A 39 -14.87 2.65 -1.16
C PRO A 39 -14.32 1.47 -0.35
N ILE A 40 -12.99 1.44 -0.21
CA ILE A 40 -12.31 0.49 0.68
C ILE A 40 -12.16 1.16 2.04
N PRO A 41 -12.72 0.58 3.12
CA PRO A 41 -12.61 1.13 4.46
C PRO A 41 -11.15 1.24 4.94
N SER A 42 -10.90 2.18 5.86
CA SER A 42 -9.58 2.29 6.50
C SER A 42 -9.23 0.98 7.23
N GLY A 43 -7.98 0.53 7.09
CA GLY A 43 -7.51 -0.73 7.66
C GLY A 43 -7.87 -1.98 6.86
N TYR A 44 -8.61 -1.87 5.76
CA TYR A 44 -8.92 -2.98 4.86
C TYR A 44 -8.08 -2.92 3.58
N VAL A 45 -7.83 -4.10 3.01
CA VAL A 45 -7.12 -4.28 1.74
C VAL A 45 -7.90 -5.18 0.79
N ILE A 46 -7.68 -5.03 -0.51
CA ILE A 46 -8.26 -5.89 -1.55
C ILE A 46 -7.38 -7.12 -1.71
N THR A 47 -7.91 -8.32 -1.50
CA THR A 47 -7.15 -9.58 -1.64
C THR A 47 -7.50 -10.38 -2.88
N ASN A 48 -8.61 -10.07 -3.54
CA ASN A 48 -9.00 -10.68 -4.82
C ASN A 48 -9.89 -9.71 -5.62
N ILE A 49 -9.75 -9.79 -6.94
CA ILE A 49 -10.58 -9.09 -7.91
C ILE A 49 -11.25 -10.13 -8.80
N ASP A 50 -12.58 -10.16 -8.77
CA ASP A 50 -13.41 -10.94 -9.68
C ASP A 50 -14.09 -9.97 -10.66
N SER A 51 -13.72 -10.04 -11.94
CA SER A 51 -14.31 -9.19 -12.99
C SER A 51 -15.73 -9.62 -13.36
N THR A 52 -16.22 -10.74 -12.84
CA THR A 52 -17.57 -11.24 -13.12
C THR A 52 -18.61 -10.39 -12.37
N PRO A 53 -19.59 -9.79 -13.06
CA PRO A 53 -20.62 -8.93 -12.45
C PRO A 53 -21.71 -9.74 -11.75
N ARG A 54 -21.38 -10.48 -10.68
CA ARG A 54 -22.32 -11.32 -9.89
C ARG A 54 -23.22 -10.50 -8.95
N GLY A 55 -24.06 -9.64 -9.51
CA GLY A 55 -24.88 -8.68 -8.75
C GLY A 55 -24.19 -7.34 -8.47
N CYS A 56 -23.09 -7.06 -9.16
CA CYS A 56 -22.40 -5.77 -9.17
C CYS A 56 -22.21 -5.33 -10.63
N LEU A 57 -22.12 -4.02 -10.90
CA LEU A 57 -22.10 -3.50 -12.28
C LEU A 57 -20.81 -3.81 -13.06
N VAL A 58 -19.65 -3.75 -12.40
CA VAL A 58 -18.33 -3.77 -13.07
C VAL A 58 -17.37 -4.83 -12.50
N GLY A 59 -17.87 -5.73 -11.67
CA GLY A 59 -17.07 -6.73 -10.94
C GLY A 59 -17.08 -6.52 -9.43
N GLN A 60 -16.21 -7.24 -8.75
CA GLN A 60 -16.26 -7.46 -7.30
C GLN A 60 -14.86 -7.50 -6.71
N TYR A 61 -14.74 -7.02 -5.48
CA TYR A 61 -13.53 -7.12 -4.68
C TYR A 61 -13.80 -7.98 -3.45
N TYR A 62 -12.82 -8.78 -3.07
CA TYR A 62 -12.78 -9.37 -1.74
C TYR A 62 -11.89 -8.52 -0.86
N ILE A 63 -12.43 -8.03 0.24
CA ILE A 63 -11.69 -7.23 1.21
C ILE A 63 -11.44 -8.01 2.50
N ARG A 64 -10.29 -7.74 3.10
CA ARG A 64 -9.87 -8.30 4.38
C ARG A 64 -9.23 -7.20 5.22
N GLN A 65 -9.33 -7.31 6.53
CA GLN A 65 -8.60 -6.45 7.43
C GLN A 65 -7.10 -6.71 7.27
N ALA A 66 -6.32 -5.65 7.19
CA ALA A 66 -4.89 -5.76 7.00
C ALA A 66 -4.24 -6.45 8.21
N THR A 67 -3.41 -7.45 7.94
CA THR A 67 -2.58 -8.15 8.92
C THR A 67 -1.14 -8.10 8.46
N ASN A 68 -0.19 -8.20 9.38
CA ASN A 68 1.22 -8.14 9.02
C ASN A 68 1.60 -9.31 8.10
N GLY A 69 2.12 -9.00 6.90
CA GLY A 69 2.47 -9.99 5.87
C GLY A 69 1.34 -10.34 4.90
N ILE A 70 0.18 -9.66 4.96
CA ILE A 70 -0.93 -9.92 4.04
C ILE A 70 -0.54 -9.63 2.59
N LEU A 71 -0.92 -10.53 1.69
CA LEU A 71 -0.82 -10.32 0.26
C LEU A 71 -2.12 -9.69 -0.25
N ALA A 72 -2.01 -8.53 -0.88
CA ALA A 72 -3.14 -7.78 -1.40
C ALA A 72 -2.84 -7.22 -2.79
N CYS A 73 -3.88 -6.91 -3.55
CA CYS A 73 -3.77 -6.42 -4.91
C CYS A 73 -3.13 -5.03 -4.96
N GLY A 74 -2.41 -4.75 -6.04
CA GLY A 74 -1.63 -3.53 -6.20
C GLY A 74 -2.46 -2.24 -6.18
N ASN A 75 -3.75 -2.32 -6.53
CA ASN A 75 -4.71 -1.21 -6.43
C ASN A 75 -5.33 -1.05 -5.03
N SER A 76 -4.98 -1.91 -4.07
CA SER A 76 -5.45 -1.76 -2.70
C SER A 76 -4.90 -0.48 -2.07
N PRO A 77 -5.70 0.25 -1.28
CA PRO A 77 -5.15 1.33 -0.45
C PRO A 77 -4.11 0.78 0.53
N VAL A 78 -3.16 1.64 0.92
CA VAL A 78 -2.19 1.34 1.97
C VAL A 78 -2.78 1.75 3.32
N PRO A 79 -3.00 0.81 4.26
CA PRO A 79 -3.45 1.16 5.60
C PRO A 79 -2.45 2.07 6.34
N PRO A 80 -2.90 2.94 7.25
CA PRO A 80 -1.99 3.73 8.09
C PRO A 80 -0.97 2.85 8.83
N GLY A 81 0.30 3.25 8.83
CA GLY A 81 1.39 2.51 9.45
C GLY A 81 1.88 1.26 8.69
N TYR A 82 1.22 0.91 7.59
CA TYR A 82 1.67 -0.15 6.70
C TYR A 82 2.56 0.39 5.58
N VAL A 83 3.41 -0.49 5.10
CA VAL A 83 4.23 -0.37 3.91
C VAL A 83 4.07 -1.63 3.09
N PHE A 84 4.62 -1.67 1.88
CA PHE A 84 4.80 -2.93 1.18
C PHE A 84 6.27 -3.21 0.84
N THR A 85 6.64 -4.49 0.96
CA THR A 85 8.03 -4.97 0.91
C THR A 85 8.34 -5.81 -0.32
N TRP A 86 7.30 -6.17 -1.06
CA TRP A 86 7.39 -6.98 -2.25
C TRP A 86 6.28 -6.62 -3.21
N ASN A 87 6.56 -6.73 -4.51
CA ASN A 87 5.55 -6.74 -5.55
C ASN A 87 5.81 -7.86 -6.56
N GLY A 88 4.75 -8.36 -7.18
CA GLY A 88 4.85 -9.37 -8.21
C GLY A 88 3.55 -9.56 -8.97
N GLN A 89 3.57 -10.42 -9.98
CA GLN A 89 2.39 -10.72 -10.77
C GLN A 89 1.39 -11.57 -9.98
N SER A 90 0.10 -11.40 -10.26
CA SER A 90 -0.94 -12.22 -9.62
C SER A 90 -2.17 -12.34 -10.51
N SER A 91 -2.61 -13.57 -10.73
CA SER A 91 -3.89 -13.87 -11.40
C SER A 91 -5.10 -13.59 -10.50
N VAL A 92 -4.91 -13.56 -9.18
CA VAL A 92 -5.94 -13.29 -8.17
C VAL A 92 -6.40 -11.82 -8.21
N CYS A 93 -5.57 -10.94 -8.78
CA CYS A 93 -5.80 -9.50 -8.85
C CYS A 93 -6.26 -9.04 -10.25
N GLY A 94 -7.06 -9.87 -10.92
CA GLY A 94 -7.73 -9.54 -12.17
C GLY A 94 -6.80 -9.44 -13.39
N ASN A 95 -5.59 -10.01 -13.33
CA ASN A 95 -4.51 -9.95 -14.33
C ASN A 95 -3.98 -8.54 -14.67
N THR A 96 -4.71 -7.48 -14.35
CA THR A 96 -4.29 -6.08 -14.54
C THR A 96 -3.37 -5.62 -13.42
N TYR A 97 -3.65 -6.04 -12.19
CA TYR A 97 -2.89 -5.60 -11.02
C TYR A 97 -1.98 -6.71 -10.54
N GLY A 98 -0.75 -6.33 -10.19
CA GLY A 98 0.12 -7.20 -9.40
C GLY A 98 -0.42 -7.41 -7.99
N GLN A 99 0.30 -8.19 -7.21
CA GLN A 99 0.11 -8.35 -5.78
C GLN A 99 1.27 -7.71 -5.02
N ARG A 100 0.98 -7.21 -3.82
CA ARG A 100 1.92 -6.58 -2.91
C ARG A 100 1.85 -7.25 -1.56
N ARG A 101 3.00 -7.37 -0.88
CA ARG A 101 3.07 -7.84 0.51
C ARG A 101 3.05 -6.65 1.45
N PHE A 102 1.97 -6.50 2.20
CA PHE A 102 1.79 -5.43 3.17
C PHE A 102 2.32 -5.85 4.54
N GLU A 103 3.12 -5.00 5.16
CA GLU A 103 3.71 -5.22 6.48
C GLU A 103 3.60 -3.96 7.32
N ILE A 104 3.58 -4.12 8.64
CA ILE A 104 3.67 -3.01 9.58
C ILE A 104 5.09 -2.46 9.53
N ALA A 105 5.21 -1.15 9.37
CA ALA A 105 6.50 -0.49 9.35
C ALA A 105 7.23 -0.64 10.68
N ARG A 106 8.53 -0.93 10.60
CA ARG A 106 9.41 -1.07 11.75
C ARG A 106 10.75 -0.43 11.45
N ASN A 107 11.45 -0.04 12.51
CA ASN A 107 12.77 0.56 12.40
C ASN A 107 13.75 -0.39 11.69
N GLY A 108 14.47 0.11 10.70
CA GLY A 108 15.52 -0.62 9.99
C GLY A 108 15.02 -1.60 8.93
N MET A 109 13.92 -1.27 8.26
CA MET A 109 13.23 -2.15 7.32
C MET A 109 13.47 -1.74 5.86
N LEU A 110 13.60 -2.72 4.96
CA LEU A 110 13.55 -2.48 3.53
C LEU A 110 12.10 -2.49 3.04
N VAL A 111 11.70 -1.45 2.33
CA VAL A 111 10.38 -1.30 1.70
C VAL A 111 10.54 -1.10 0.20
N CYS A 112 9.54 -1.45 -0.60
CA CYS A 112 9.60 -1.13 -2.03
C CYS A 112 9.66 0.39 -2.25
N ALA A 113 10.41 0.83 -3.26
CA ALA A 113 10.60 2.25 -3.52
C ALA A 113 9.31 3.00 -3.89
N ASP A 114 8.30 2.29 -4.41
CA ASP A 114 6.95 2.81 -4.67
C ASP A 114 6.01 2.74 -3.45
N SER A 115 6.46 2.20 -2.31
CA SER A 115 5.71 2.25 -1.06
C SER A 115 5.76 3.66 -0.47
N SER A 116 4.64 4.09 0.10
CA SER A 116 4.60 5.28 0.96
C SER A 116 5.56 5.08 2.15
N ILE A 117 6.24 6.16 2.54
CA ILE A 117 7.04 6.21 3.76
C ILE A 117 6.12 6.67 4.89
N PRO A 118 5.94 5.88 5.97
CA PRO A 118 5.06 6.25 7.07
C PRO A 118 5.54 7.48 7.83
N ASP A 119 4.61 8.19 8.46
CA ASP A 119 4.91 9.32 9.31
C ASP A 119 5.93 8.96 10.40
N GLY A 120 6.90 9.85 10.62
CA GLY A 120 7.99 9.64 11.59
C GLY A 120 9.20 8.88 11.04
N TYR A 121 9.10 8.20 9.90
CA TYR A 121 10.21 7.49 9.29
C TYR A 121 10.97 8.34 8.27
N VAL A 122 12.23 8.01 8.08
CA VAL A 122 13.12 8.58 7.06
C VAL A 122 13.75 7.49 6.21
N VAL A 123 14.16 7.84 4.99
CA VAL A 123 14.90 6.97 4.08
C VAL A 123 16.39 7.29 4.20
N THR A 124 17.21 6.29 4.53
CA THR A 124 18.68 6.49 4.62
C THR A 124 19.46 5.79 3.54
N GLN A 125 18.88 4.77 2.90
CA GLN A 125 19.49 4.07 1.78
C GLN A 125 18.45 3.79 0.70
N ALA A 126 18.92 3.77 -0.55
CA ALA A 126 18.16 3.32 -1.72
C ALA A 126 18.97 2.26 -2.47
N TYR A 127 18.30 1.18 -2.83
CA TYR A 127 18.88 0.02 -3.50
C TYR A 127 18.16 -0.23 -4.80
N ASP A 128 18.92 -0.42 -5.87
CA ASP A 128 18.40 -1.02 -7.08
C ASP A 128 18.57 -2.54 -6.96
N ASN A 129 17.46 -3.27 -6.88
CA ASN A 129 17.45 -4.74 -6.86
C ASN A 129 17.05 -5.31 -8.23
N ASN A 130 17.19 -4.52 -9.30
CA ASN A 130 16.94 -4.90 -10.67
C ASN A 130 15.56 -5.55 -10.88
N GLY A 131 14.57 -5.07 -10.12
CA GLY A 131 13.18 -5.55 -10.19
C GLY A 131 12.90 -6.89 -9.49
N GLN A 132 13.85 -7.50 -8.78
CA GLN A 132 13.70 -8.87 -8.25
C GLN A 132 12.69 -9.00 -7.10
N THR A 133 12.73 -8.07 -6.13
CA THR A 133 11.78 -8.06 -4.99
C THR A 133 10.73 -6.96 -5.16
N CYS A 134 11.15 -5.84 -5.74
CA CYS A 134 10.34 -4.67 -5.96
C CYS A 134 10.69 -4.09 -7.33
N THR A 135 9.71 -3.84 -8.18
CA THR A 135 9.90 -3.32 -9.54
C THR A 135 10.85 -2.10 -9.63
N PHE A 136 10.82 -1.20 -8.64
CA PHE A 136 11.57 0.06 -8.66
C PHE A 136 12.72 0.10 -7.63
N GLY A 137 13.18 -1.05 -7.14
CA GLY A 137 14.15 -1.09 -6.05
C GLY A 137 13.52 -0.98 -4.67
N GLN A 138 14.39 -0.85 -3.67
CA GLN A 138 14.02 -0.81 -2.25
C GLN A 138 14.60 0.42 -1.56
N ARG A 139 13.97 0.80 -0.46
CA ARG A 139 14.38 1.91 0.42
C ARG A 139 14.52 1.39 1.83
N TYR A 140 15.61 1.77 2.50
CA TYR A 140 15.78 1.47 3.92
C TYR A 140 15.15 2.58 4.76
N ILE A 141 14.15 2.22 5.55
CA ILE A 141 13.45 3.14 6.44
C ILE A 141 13.87 2.93 7.89
N GLN A 142 14.00 4.05 8.62
CA GLN A 142 14.25 4.05 10.06
C GLN A 142 13.70 5.32 10.71
N LEU A 143 13.62 5.31 12.04
CA LEU A 143 13.34 6.52 12.82
C LEU A 143 14.59 7.42 12.81
N PRO A 144 14.43 8.74 12.66
CA PRO A 144 15.55 9.66 12.63
C PRO A 144 16.25 9.75 13.99
N THR A 145 17.58 9.87 13.94
CA THR A 145 18.45 10.18 15.07
C THR A 145 19.22 11.48 14.81
N GLN A 146 19.79 12.08 15.86
CA GLN A 146 20.50 13.36 15.71
C GLN A 146 21.67 13.20 14.71
N ALA A 147 21.78 14.15 13.78
CA ALA A 147 22.78 14.16 12.71
C ALA A 147 22.71 12.96 11.73
N ILE A 148 21.55 12.31 11.63
CA ILE A 148 21.34 11.23 10.64
C ILE A 148 21.42 11.76 9.21
N ALA A 149 22.13 11.04 8.34
CA ALA A 149 22.14 11.27 6.91
C ALA A 149 20.93 10.57 6.26
N VAL A 150 20.06 11.35 5.62
CA VAL A 150 18.86 10.86 4.94
C VAL A 150 18.92 11.20 3.45
N CYS A 151 18.32 10.35 2.64
CA CYS A 151 18.26 10.59 1.20
C CYS A 151 17.36 11.79 0.87
N PRO A 152 17.66 12.55 -0.20
CA PRO A 152 16.87 13.72 -0.57
C PRO A 152 15.39 13.43 -0.84
N ILE A 153 15.07 12.19 -1.23
CA ILE A 153 13.70 11.70 -1.42
C ILE A 153 12.97 11.40 -0.10
N SER A 154 13.67 11.41 1.03
CA SER A 154 13.09 11.13 2.33
C SER A 154 12.15 12.27 2.74
N PRO A 155 10.99 11.97 3.33
CA PRO A 155 10.26 12.99 4.08
C PRO A 155 11.11 13.49 5.25
N ILE A 156 10.85 14.73 5.68
CA ILE A 156 11.39 15.28 6.92
C ILE A 156 10.27 15.22 7.96
N PRO A 157 10.39 14.37 9.00
CA PRO A 157 9.35 14.23 10.02
C PRO A 157 9.11 15.52 10.82
N ALA A 158 7.93 15.65 11.39
CA ALA A 158 7.61 16.74 12.31
C ALA A 158 8.64 16.80 13.47
N GLY A 159 9.08 18.02 13.81
CA GLY A 159 10.11 18.23 14.84
C GLY A 159 11.55 18.03 14.36
N TRP A 160 11.77 17.78 13.07
CA TRP A 160 13.10 17.71 12.46
C TRP A 160 13.27 18.81 11.41
N ARG A 161 14.52 19.18 11.16
CA ARG A 161 14.92 20.02 10.02
C ARG A 161 16.23 19.52 9.41
N SER A 162 16.46 19.88 8.16
CA SER A 162 17.79 19.73 7.56
C SER A 162 18.75 20.79 8.12
N SER A 163 19.95 20.39 8.52
CA SER A 163 21.03 21.29 8.98
C SER A 163 22.24 21.32 8.05
N GLY A 164 22.21 20.58 6.95
CA GLY A 164 23.31 20.50 6.00
C GLY A 164 23.22 19.26 5.11
N SER A 165 24.30 18.97 4.41
CA SER A 165 24.41 17.82 3.51
C SER A 165 25.78 17.16 3.59
N VAL A 166 25.84 15.86 3.28
CA VAL A 166 27.07 15.07 3.22
C VAL A 166 27.10 14.27 1.91
N SER A 167 28.30 14.09 1.32
CA SER A 167 28.46 13.20 0.18
C SER A 167 28.22 11.75 0.58
N THR A 168 27.43 11.01 -0.19
CA THR A 168 27.17 9.60 0.05
C THR A 168 26.85 8.86 -1.25
N ASN A 169 27.09 7.55 -1.25
CA ASN A 169 26.61 6.62 -2.26
C ASN A 169 25.37 5.83 -1.77
N SER A 170 24.93 6.04 -0.52
CA SER A 170 23.85 5.28 0.10
C SER A 170 22.49 5.54 -0.53
N CYS A 171 22.30 6.71 -1.16
CA CYS A 171 21.03 7.12 -1.75
C CYS A 171 20.88 6.73 -3.22
N GLY A 172 21.75 5.84 -3.70
CA GLY A 172 21.84 5.46 -5.09
C GLY A 172 22.67 6.44 -5.92
N ASN A 173 23.06 6.00 -7.10
CA ASN A 173 24.03 6.72 -7.96
C ASN A 173 23.52 8.09 -8.45
N ASN A 174 22.21 8.31 -8.46
CA ASN A 174 21.60 9.57 -8.88
C ASN A 174 21.53 10.62 -7.77
N PHE A 175 21.83 10.24 -6.52
CA PHE A 175 21.79 11.13 -5.36
C PHE A 175 23.11 11.04 -4.59
N PRO A 176 24.18 11.71 -5.09
CA PRO A 176 25.51 11.67 -4.47
C PRO A 176 25.60 12.44 -3.15
N GLN A 177 24.50 13.00 -2.67
CA GLN A 177 24.41 13.77 -1.44
C GLN A 177 23.21 13.31 -0.61
N ALA A 178 23.39 13.29 0.71
CA ALA A 178 22.33 13.10 1.70
C ALA A 178 22.18 14.37 2.54
N LEU A 179 20.99 14.58 3.08
CA LEU A 179 20.68 15.66 4.02
C LEU A 179 20.99 15.19 5.43
N ILE A 180 21.63 16.05 6.23
CA ILE A 180 21.79 15.82 7.67
C ILE A 180 20.56 16.37 8.39
N LEU A 181 19.88 15.54 9.18
CA LEU A 181 18.76 15.98 10.01
C LEU A 181 19.18 16.27 11.44
N THR A 182 18.61 17.34 11.99
CA THR A 182 18.68 17.70 13.42
C THR A 182 17.28 17.86 13.96
N ARG A 183 17.12 17.56 15.26
CA ARG A 183 15.90 17.94 15.97
C ARG A 183 15.79 19.47 16.04
N ASN A 184 14.56 19.96 15.96
CA ASN A 184 14.22 21.36 16.22
C ASN A 184 14.53 21.78 17.65
#